data_AF-A0A4Q5SN76-F1
#
_entry.id   AF-A0A4Q5SN76-F1
#
_cell.length_a   1.000
_cell.length_b   1.000
_cell.length_c   1.000
_cell.angle_alpha   90.00
_cell.angle_beta   90.00
_cell.angle_gamma   90.00
#
_symmetry.space_group_name_H-M   'P 1'
#
loop_
_entity.id
_entity.type
_entity.pdbx_description
1 polymer ?
#
loop_
_entity_poly.entity_id
_entity_poly.type
_entity_poly.pdbx_seq_one_letter_code
_entity_poly.pdbx_strand_id
1 'polypeptide(L)'
;MTQNSAAQQFAIVKLLHPLKKSIAGCPYGVISVLAAVAAFGAYTSMYAFRKAFAAGSYSGLEFWHVDYKAWLVIAQVLGYTLSKFYGIKFIAEIKAMSRGKSILLLVGISWLALVGFAFVPAPYNIVFLFINGFPLGMIWGLVFGYLEGRRATEFMAAVLSISLIFASGFVKTVGRTLITNFGVSEYNMPFITGAIFIIPLLLFVLILEIIPPPTQQDKQLRTERTAMNATERRAFLLRFLPGIILTVIVYVLLTIIRDVRDNFEVEIWAGLGITSNSIYTNIDSIISIAVLAGISLLILVKNNLKAFGIIHVFIICGCLLAGISTLLFEAGTISPVTWMTLAGLGLYAGYVPYNAIFFERMIASFNYKSNVGFIMYIADAIGYLGSISVLLVKELGTSNISWDVFFKNGLLIMSVIGAVAGTLSLVYFLQSARKSRQQNKALNLSAI
;
A
#
# COMPACT_ATOMS: atom_id res chain seq x y z
N MET A 1 38.70 10.53 4.90
CA MET A 1 37.23 10.73 4.82
C MET A 1 36.41 9.89 5.80
N THR A 2 36.97 8.89 6.50
CA THR A 2 36.24 7.99 7.42
C THR A 2 36.03 8.54 8.83
N GLN A 3 36.93 9.39 9.36
CA GLN A 3 36.81 9.95 10.72
C GLN A 3 35.71 11.00 10.90
N ASN A 4 35.40 11.81 9.87
CA ASN A 4 34.33 12.82 9.95
C ASN A 4 32.92 12.21 10.04
N SER A 5 32.69 11.06 9.41
CA SER A 5 31.38 10.38 9.48
C SER A 5 31.10 9.80 10.86
N ALA A 6 32.13 9.29 11.56
CA ALA A 6 32.01 8.73 12.90
C ALA A 6 31.75 9.82 13.94
N ALA A 7 32.43 10.98 13.81
CA ALA A 7 32.24 12.14 14.69
C ALA A 7 30.85 12.79 14.53
N GLN A 8 30.36 12.97 13.29
CA GLN A 8 28.99 13.47 13.04
C GLN A 8 27.93 12.49 13.54
N GLN A 9 28.14 11.18 13.36
CA GLN A 9 27.24 10.16 13.86
C GLN A 9 27.22 10.12 15.40
N PHE A 10 28.34 10.43 16.07
CA PHE A 10 28.41 10.60 17.52
C PHE A 10 27.66 11.83 18.04
N ALA A 11 27.72 12.96 17.31
CA ALA A 11 27.05 14.20 17.69
C ALA A 11 25.52 14.11 17.61
N ILE A 12 24.99 13.52 16.54
CA ILE A 12 23.53 13.33 16.36
C ILE A 12 22.99 12.35 17.41
N VAL A 13 23.72 11.27 17.71
CA VAL A 13 23.33 10.29 18.75
C VAL A 13 23.26 10.93 20.14
N LYS A 14 24.19 11.84 20.49
CA LYS A 14 24.14 12.60 21.74
C LYS A 14 22.93 13.53 21.83
N LEU A 15 22.55 14.19 20.72
CA LEU A 15 21.43 15.12 20.68
C LEU A 15 20.07 14.40 20.83
N LEU A 16 19.96 13.19 20.29
CA LEU A 16 18.73 12.40 20.33
C LEU A 16 18.55 11.59 21.62
N HIS A 17 19.64 11.32 22.35
CA HIS A 17 19.60 10.56 23.60
C HIS A 17 18.63 11.11 24.67
N PRO A 18 18.60 12.42 24.99
CA PRO A 18 17.62 12.96 25.95
C PRO A 18 16.17 12.82 25.48
N LEU A 19 15.92 13.01 24.17
CA LEU A 19 14.59 12.84 23.58
C LEU A 19 14.13 11.38 23.64
N LYS A 20 15.02 10.43 23.31
CA LYS A 20 14.76 8.99 23.44
C LYS A 20 14.39 8.62 24.87
N LYS A 21 15.12 9.15 25.85
CA LYS A 21 14.86 8.91 27.28
C LYS A 21 13.52 9.49 27.73
N SER A 22 13.17 10.69 27.26
CA SER A 22 11.88 11.33 27.57
C SER A 22 10.70 10.55 27.00
N ILE A 23 10.77 10.14 25.72
CA ILE A 23 9.71 9.36 25.07
C ILE A 23 9.58 7.96 25.67
N ALA A 24 10.68 7.35 26.12
CA ALA A 24 10.64 6.05 26.79
C ALA A 24 9.89 6.08 28.12
N GLY A 25 9.75 7.25 28.76
CA GLY A 25 8.95 7.43 29.98
C GLY A 25 7.45 7.63 29.72
N CYS A 26 7.03 7.80 28.46
CA CYS A 26 5.62 8.01 28.13
C CYS A 26 4.79 6.71 28.26
N PRO A 27 3.46 6.83 28.49
CA PRO A 27 2.56 5.68 28.47
C PRO A 27 2.63 4.94 27.12
N TYR A 28 2.51 3.61 27.16
CA TYR A 28 2.60 2.75 25.96
C TYR A 28 1.62 3.16 24.84
N GLY A 29 0.41 3.59 25.20
CA GLY A 29 -0.59 4.08 24.24
C GLY A 29 -0.10 5.31 23.48
N VAL A 30 0.54 6.26 24.17
CA VAL A 30 1.12 7.47 23.55
C VAL A 30 2.25 7.10 22.60
N ILE A 31 3.13 6.18 22.99
CA ILE A 31 4.22 5.69 22.11
C ILE A 31 3.64 5.03 20.86
N SER A 32 2.58 4.24 21.01
CA SER A 32 1.94 3.53 19.89
C SER A 32 1.25 4.51 18.91
N VAL A 33 0.57 5.53 19.44
CA VAL A 33 -0.04 6.58 18.61
C VAL A 33 1.04 7.42 17.92
N LEU A 34 2.08 7.81 18.63
CA LEU A 34 3.21 8.55 18.05
C LEU A 34 3.88 7.75 16.92
N ALA A 35 4.08 6.45 17.11
CA ALA A 35 4.62 5.56 16.10
C ALA A 35 3.70 5.44 14.88
N ALA A 36 2.39 5.30 15.09
CA ALA A 36 1.40 5.26 14.02
C ALA A 36 1.42 6.56 13.20
N VAL A 37 1.38 7.71 13.86
CA VAL A 37 1.39 9.03 13.21
C VAL A 37 2.71 9.30 12.49
N ALA A 38 3.84 8.94 13.09
CA ALA A 38 5.15 9.10 12.46
C ALA A 38 5.31 8.21 11.22
N ALA A 39 4.85 6.96 11.30
CA ALA A 39 4.84 6.07 10.13
C ALA A 39 3.91 6.56 9.03
N PHE A 40 2.69 6.99 9.38
CA PHE A 40 1.74 7.61 8.46
C PHE A 40 2.33 8.85 7.78
N GLY A 41 2.92 9.75 8.55
CA GLY A 41 3.51 11.00 8.06
C GLY A 41 4.74 10.77 7.18
N ALA A 42 5.64 9.86 7.57
CA ALA A 42 6.81 9.50 6.79
C ALA A 42 6.40 8.88 5.44
N TYR A 43 5.43 7.96 5.46
CA TYR A 43 4.96 7.30 4.25
C TYR A 43 4.15 8.25 3.35
N THR A 44 3.31 9.11 3.94
CA THR A 44 2.59 10.17 3.22
C THR A 44 3.57 11.12 2.51
N SER A 45 4.63 11.52 3.21
CA SER A 45 5.65 12.41 2.64
C SER A 45 6.46 11.72 1.53
N MET A 46 6.79 10.44 1.70
CA MET A 46 7.44 9.67 0.64
C MET A 46 6.53 9.54 -0.60
N TYR A 47 5.21 9.48 -0.42
CA TYR A 47 4.25 9.38 -1.52
C TYR A 47 4.34 10.57 -2.50
N ALA A 48 4.84 11.73 -2.07
CA ALA A 48 5.10 12.87 -2.94
C ALA A 48 6.10 12.53 -4.06
N PHE A 49 7.18 11.82 -3.71
CA PHE A 49 8.20 11.36 -4.66
C PHE A 49 7.71 10.22 -5.55
N ARG A 50 6.61 9.58 -5.13
CA ARG A 50 5.99 8.42 -5.77
C ARG A 50 4.92 8.83 -6.78
N LYS A 51 3.97 9.67 -6.39
CA LYS A 51 2.71 9.85 -7.12
C LYS A 51 2.47 11.27 -7.62
N ALA A 52 3.37 12.21 -7.36
CA ALA A 52 3.21 13.57 -7.87
C ALA A 52 3.06 13.60 -9.40
N PHE A 53 3.85 12.83 -10.15
CA PHE A 53 3.74 12.76 -11.63
C PHE A 53 2.34 12.40 -12.13
N ALA A 54 1.58 11.57 -11.40
CA ALA A 54 0.22 11.19 -11.79
C ALA A 54 -0.79 12.36 -11.73
N ALA A 55 -0.42 13.50 -11.13
CA ALA A 55 -1.19 14.73 -11.18
C ALA A 55 -1.09 15.45 -12.54
N GLY A 56 -0.05 15.17 -13.33
CA GLY A 56 0.04 15.61 -14.72
C GLY A 56 -0.80 14.73 -15.63
N SER A 57 -1.33 15.30 -16.71
CA SER A 57 -2.02 14.59 -17.79
C SER A 57 -1.12 14.34 -18.98
N TYR A 58 -0.06 15.14 -19.19
CA TYR A 58 0.92 14.96 -20.28
C TYR A 58 0.26 14.87 -21.66
N SER A 59 -0.78 15.69 -21.87
CA SER A 59 -1.70 15.59 -23.01
C SER A 59 -1.01 15.74 -24.36
N GLY A 60 -1.47 14.97 -25.34
CA GLY A 60 -1.05 15.09 -26.75
C GLY A 60 0.32 14.47 -27.06
N LEU A 61 0.88 13.69 -26.13
CA LEU A 61 2.15 12.97 -26.33
C LEU A 61 1.90 11.47 -26.37
N GLU A 62 2.33 10.84 -27.45
CA GLU A 62 2.30 9.40 -27.62
C GLU A 62 3.70 8.89 -27.98
N PHE A 63 4.02 7.70 -27.49
CA PHE A 63 5.23 6.99 -27.88
C PHE A 63 4.87 5.55 -28.24
N TRP A 64 5.20 5.13 -29.47
CA TRP A 64 4.81 3.82 -30.01
C TRP A 64 3.30 3.53 -29.89
N HIS A 65 2.45 4.50 -30.25
CA HIS A 65 0.98 4.38 -30.21
C HIS A 65 0.39 4.08 -28.81
N VAL A 66 1.17 4.38 -27.76
CA VAL A 66 0.75 4.28 -26.36
C VAL A 66 0.88 5.66 -25.74
N ASP A 67 -0.13 6.04 -24.95
CA ASP A 67 -0.14 7.31 -24.24
C ASP A 67 1.12 7.47 -23.37
N TYR A 68 1.72 8.66 -23.42
CA TYR A 68 2.97 8.91 -22.72
C TYR A 68 2.84 8.78 -21.19
N LYS A 69 1.70 9.18 -20.59
CA LYS A 69 1.46 8.98 -19.16
C LYS A 69 1.36 7.49 -18.83
N ALA A 70 0.75 6.69 -19.70
CA ALA A 70 0.72 5.23 -19.52
C ALA A 70 2.15 4.65 -19.48
N TRP A 71 3.07 5.10 -20.33
CA TRP A 71 4.48 4.70 -20.26
C TRP A 71 5.16 5.07 -18.94
N LEU A 72 4.91 6.26 -18.41
CA LEU A 72 5.45 6.69 -17.11
C LEU A 72 4.97 5.77 -15.98
N VAL A 73 3.68 5.43 -15.98
CA VAL A 73 3.08 4.50 -15.02
C VAL A 73 3.70 3.11 -15.16
N ILE A 74 3.81 2.58 -16.37
CA ILE A 74 4.41 1.26 -16.64
C ILE A 74 5.85 1.22 -16.12
N ALA A 75 6.67 2.21 -16.48
CA ALA A 75 8.08 2.26 -16.09
C ALA A 75 8.23 2.28 -14.56
N GLN A 76 7.43 3.10 -13.87
CA GLN A 76 7.49 3.19 -12.42
C GLN A 76 7.01 1.90 -11.73
N VAL A 77 5.90 1.32 -12.20
CA VAL A 77 5.34 0.08 -11.64
C VAL A 77 6.25 -1.12 -11.90
N LEU A 78 6.96 -1.15 -13.04
CA LEU A 78 7.99 -2.15 -13.31
C LEU A 78 9.14 -2.04 -12.30
N GLY A 79 9.57 -0.81 -11.98
CA GLY A 79 10.52 -0.55 -10.90
C GLY A 79 10.04 -1.12 -9.56
N TYR A 80 8.77 -0.90 -9.17
CA TYR A 80 8.19 -1.47 -7.95
C TYR A 80 8.18 -3.00 -7.96
N THR A 81 7.84 -3.59 -9.10
CA THR A 81 7.78 -5.04 -9.26
C THR A 81 9.14 -5.68 -8.97
N LEU A 82 10.21 -5.15 -9.59
CA LEU A 82 11.57 -5.63 -9.35
C LEU A 82 12.05 -5.34 -7.91
N SER A 83 11.64 -4.20 -7.35
CA SER A 83 11.90 -3.83 -5.97
C SER A 83 11.31 -4.82 -4.97
N LYS A 84 10.14 -5.42 -5.26
CA LYS A 84 9.53 -6.43 -4.38
C LYS A 84 10.35 -7.71 -4.32
N PHE A 85 10.95 -8.15 -5.43
CA PHE A 85 11.84 -9.31 -5.44
C PHE A 85 13.17 -9.03 -4.71
N TYR A 86 13.79 -7.88 -4.99
CA TYR A 86 15.05 -7.49 -4.33
C TYR A 86 14.84 -7.18 -2.82
N GLY A 87 13.73 -6.52 -2.50
CA GLY A 87 13.38 -6.03 -1.17
C GLY A 87 13.23 -7.13 -0.14
N ILE A 88 12.81 -8.34 -0.51
CA ILE A 88 12.71 -9.49 0.41
C ILE A 88 14.07 -9.74 1.09
N LYS A 89 15.16 -9.72 0.32
CA LYS A 89 16.51 -9.93 0.84
C LYS A 89 16.99 -8.68 1.59
N PHE A 90 16.87 -7.52 0.96
CA PHE A 90 17.39 -6.26 1.50
C PHE A 90 16.76 -5.88 2.85
N ILE A 91 15.43 -5.99 3.00
CA ILE A 91 14.72 -5.64 4.23
C ILE A 91 15.04 -6.63 5.35
N ALA A 92 15.22 -7.91 5.02
CA ALA A 92 15.60 -8.94 6.00
C ALA A 92 17.02 -8.74 6.55
N GLU A 93 17.93 -8.14 5.78
CA GLU A 93 19.33 -7.93 6.14
C GLU A 93 19.60 -6.57 6.82
N ILE A 94 18.67 -5.61 6.73
CA ILE A 94 18.84 -4.28 7.33
C ILE A 94 18.76 -4.31 8.86
N LYS A 95 19.82 -3.80 9.50
CA LYS A 95 19.85 -3.56 10.94
C LYS A 95 18.88 -2.43 11.32
N ALA A 96 18.22 -2.54 12.47
CA ALA A 96 17.27 -1.53 12.95
C ALA A 96 17.87 -0.12 13.00
N MET A 97 19.16 0.02 13.34
CA MET A 97 19.88 1.28 13.43
C MET A 97 20.19 1.97 12.09
N SER A 98 20.04 1.29 10.95
CA SER A 98 20.31 1.89 9.63
C SER A 98 19.03 2.24 8.86
N ARG A 99 17.84 1.95 9.40
CA ARG A 99 16.56 2.10 8.69
C ARG A 99 16.28 3.54 8.26
N GLY A 100 16.45 4.53 9.13
CA GLY A 100 16.17 5.92 8.79
C GLY A 100 17.11 6.44 7.70
N LYS A 101 18.39 6.08 7.80
CA LYS A 101 19.38 6.38 6.75
C LYS A 101 19.01 5.71 5.42
N SER A 102 18.58 4.46 5.44
CA SER A 102 18.12 3.75 4.23
C SER A 102 16.89 4.42 3.61
N ILE A 103 15.91 4.86 4.41
CA ILE A 103 14.74 5.59 3.91
C ILE A 103 15.19 6.87 3.19
N LEU A 104 16.03 7.69 3.83
CA LEU A 104 16.49 8.96 3.25
C LEU A 104 17.34 8.74 2.00
N LEU A 105 18.21 7.73 1.98
CA LEU A 105 19.02 7.40 0.80
C LEU A 105 18.16 6.96 -0.38
N LEU A 106 17.22 6.03 -0.15
CA LEU A 106 16.34 5.52 -1.20
C LEU A 106 15.43 6.62 -1.74
N VAL A 107 14.82 7.44 -0.87
CA VAL A 107 14.03 8.59 -1.30
C VAL A 107 14.91 9.61 -2.04
N GLY A 108 16.13 9.86 -1.58
CA GLY A 108 17.10 10.74 -2.25
C GLY A 108 17.44 10.28 -3.67
N ILE A 109 17.72 8.99 -3.88
CA ILE A 109 17.92 8.40 -5.22
C ILE A 109 16.68 8.62 -6.09
N SER A 110 15.50 8.39 -5.52
CA SER A 110 14.22 8.57 -6.22
C SER A 110 13.99 10.02 -6.62
N TRP A 111 14.40 10.96 -5.78
CA TRP A 111 14.24 12.40 -6.01
C TRP A 111 15.23 12.91 -7.06
N LEU A 112 16.48 12.43 -7.05
CA LEU A 112 17.45 12.69 -8.11
C LEU A 112 16.97 12.15 -9.46
N ALA A 113 16.30 11.00 -9.49
CA ALA A 113 15.69 10.50 -10.71
C ALA A 113 14.59 11.46 -11.23
N LEU A 114 13.81 12.11 -10.35
CA LEU A 114 12.84 13.13 -10.77
C LEU A 114 13.50 14.40 -11.36
N VAL A 115 14.73 14.72 -10.95
CA VAL A 115 15.53 15.77 -11.64
C VAL A 115 15.84 15.33 -13.06
N GLY A 116 16.33 14.11 -13.24
CA GLY A 116 16.56 13.55 -14.58
C GLY A 116 15.29 13.51 -15.44
N PHE A 117 14.14 13.18 -14.84
CA PHE A 117 12.85 13.22 -15.51
C PHE A 117 12.47 14.62 -16.01
N ALA A 118 12.78 15.65 -15.22
CA ALA A 118 12.43 17.03 -15.52
C ALA A 118 13.27 17.64 -16.66
N PHE A 119 14.56 17.29 -16.74
CA PHE A 119 15.51 17.90 -17.69
C PHE A 119 15.76 17.09 -18.96
N VAL A 120 15.52 15.77 -18.95
CA VAL A 120 15.66 14.94 -20.15
C VAL A 120 14.39 15.04 -20.99
N PRO A 121 14.50 15.25 -22.31
CA PRO A 121 13.32 15.36 -23.18
C PRO A 121 12.57 14.03 -23.29
N ALA A 122 11.24 14.12 -23.44
CA ALA A 122 10.41 12.97 -23.79
C ALA A 122 10.81 12.42 -25.17
N PRO A 123 10.81 11.09 -25.38
CA PRO A 123 10.37 10.03 -24.47
C PRO A 123 11.49 9.45 -23.57
N TYR A 124 12.73 9.92 -23.70
CA TYR A 124 13.89 9.29 -23.04
C TYR A 124 13.86 9.43 -21.51
N ASN A 125 13.10 10.39 -20.99
CA ASN A 125 12.89 10.58 -19.56
C ASN A 125 12.05 9.49 -18.88
N ILE A 126 11.34 8.63 -19.62
CA ILE A 126 10.59 7.47 -19.10
C ILE A 126 11.49 6.58 -18.20
N VAL A 127 12.76 6.41 -18.56
CA VAL A 127 13.71 5.58 -17.78
C VAL A 127 13.89 6.08 -16.35
N PHE A 128 13.77 7.39 -16.13
CA PHE A 128 13.91 7.96 -14.79
C PHE A 128 12.73 7.62 -13.88
N LEU A 129 11.54 7.34 -14.43
CA LEU A 129 10.41 6.84 -13.65
C LEU A 129 10.64 5.41 -13.18
N PHE A 130 11.34 4.58 -13.97
CA PHE A 130 11.79 3.27 -13.53
C PHE A 130 12.82 3.37 -12.39
N ILE A 131 13.84 4.23 -12.55
CA ILE A 131 14.86 4.48 -11.51
C ILE A 131 14.23 5.09 -10.25
N ASN A 132 13.18 5.90 -10.39
CA ASN A 132 12.38 6.42 -9.29
C ASN A 132 11.56 5.32 -8.60
N GLY A 133 10.90 4.44 -9.36
CA GLY A 133 10.05 3.40 -8.81
C GLY A 133 10.81 2.37 -7.96
N PHE A 134 11.96 1.90 -8.45
CA PHE A 134 12.73 0.84 -7.80
C PHE A 134 13.06 1.09 -6.31
N PRO A 135 13.71 2.18 -5.90
CA PRO A 135 14.01 2.47 -4.49
C PRO A 135 12.75 2.65 -3.63
N LEU A 136 11.71 3.29 -4.16
CA LEU A 136 10.48 3.59 -3.42
C LEU A 136 9.67 2.33 -3.07
N GLY A 137 9.79 1.24 -3.84
CA GLY A 137 9.10 -0.02 -3.59
C GLY A 137 9.42 -0.69 -2.23
N MET A 138 10.57 -0.34 -1.63
CA MET A 138 11.03 -0.89 -0.34
C MET A 138 10.60 -0.06 0.88
N ILE A 139 10.19 1.20 0.69
CA ILE A 139 10.00 2.13 1.81
C ILE A 139 8.92 1.66 2.77
N TRP A 140 7.84 1.04 2.26
CA TRP A 140 6.77 0.52 3.11
C TRP A 140 7.29 -0.47 4.14
N GLY A 141 8.13 -1.43 3.72
CA GLY A 141 8.69 -2.43 4.61
C GLY A 141 9.70 -1.85 5.61
N LEU A 142 10.46 -0.83 5.21
CA LEU A 142 11.36 -0.11 6.11
C LEU A 142 10.61 0.64 7.21
N VAL A 143 9.53 1.34 6.85
CA VAL A 143 8.67 2.06 7.81
C VAL A 143 7.92 1.08 8.70
N PHE A 144 7.32 0.03 8.12
CA PHE A 144 6.63 -1.03 8.86
C PHE A 144 7.54 -1.71 9.89
N GLY A 145 8.83 -1.87 9.58
CA GLY A 145 9.80 -2.45 10.50
C GLY A 145 9.90 -1.72 11.85
N TYR A 146 9.62 -0.42 11.95
CA TYR A 146 9.59 0.31 13.23
C TYR A 146 8.38 -0.05 14.10
N LEU A 147 7.29 -0.47 13.46
CA LEU A 147 6.01 -0.79 14.08
C LEU A 147 5.91 -2.27 14.44
N GLU A 148 6.65 -3.11 13.71
CA GLU A 148 6.66 -4.56 13.89
C GLU A 148 7.18 -4.97 15.28
N GLY A 149 6.63 -6.08 15.79
CA GLY A 149 7.07 -6.67 17.05
C GLY A 149 6.50 -5.99 18.30
N ARG A 150 5.49 -5.13 18.16
CA ARG A 150 4.75 -4.46 19.24
C ARG A 150 3.37 -5.10 19.45
N ARG A 151 2.80 -4.93 20.63
CA ARG A 151 1.41 -5.35 20.95
C ARG A 151 0.36 -4.57 20.14
N ALA A 152 0.69 -3.33 19.75
CA ALA A 152 -0.18 -2.48 18.94
C ALA A 152 0.15 -2.52 17.44
N THR A 153 0.97 -3.48 16.96
CA THR A 153 1.41 -3.54 15.55
C THR A 153 0.22 -3.54 14.59
N GLU A 154 -0.84 -4.29 14.85
CA GLU A 154 -2.02 -4.36 13.98
C GLU A 154 -2.68 -2.98 13.80
N PHE A 155 -2.80 -2.21 14.87
CA PHE A 155 -3.33 -0.84 14.83
C PHE A 155 -2.41 0.11 14.05
N MET A 156 -1.11 0.11 14.37
CA MET A 156 -0.15 0.98 13.70
C MET A 156 0.00 0.62 12.21
N ALA A 157 -0.08 -0.68 11.88
CA ALA A 157 -0.10 -1.18 10.51
C ALA A 157 -1.34 -0.69 9.75
N ALA A 158 -2.52 -0.74 10.38
CA ALA A 158 -3.73 -0.19 9.79
C ALA A 158 -3.59 1.30 9.50
N VAL A 159 -3.11 2.09 10.47
CA VAL A 159 -2.87 3.54 10.28
C VAL A 159 -1.86 3.78 9.14
N LEU A 160 -0.76 3.03 9.10
CA LEU A 160 0.21 3.10 7.99
C LEU A 160 -0.45 2.75 6.65
N SER A 161 -1.25 1.69 6.55
CA SER A 161 -1.89 1.30 5.30
C SER A 161 -2.90 2.34 4.80
N ILE A 162 -3.54 3.10 5.70
CA ILE A 162 -4.47 4.19 5.32
C ILE A 162 -3.74 5.35 4.63
N SER A 163 -2.45 5.57 4.92
CA SER A 163 -1.66 6.55 4.19
C SER A 163 -1.60 6.29 2.68
N LEU A 164 -1.79 5.03 2.22
CA LEU A 164 -1.85 4.69 0.79
C LEU A 164 -2.99 5.38 0.05
N ILE A 165 -4.05 5.75 0.77
CA ILE A 165 -5.26 6.38 0.22
C ILE A 165 -5.08 7.89 0.33
N PHE A 166 -5.00 8.40 1.57
CA PHE A 166 -4.90 9.84 1.85
C PHE A 166 -3.74 10.51 1.12
N ALA A 167 -2.55 9.88 1.13
CA ALA A 167 -1.36 10.51 0.58
C ALA A 167 -1.46 10.73 -0.93
N SER A 168 -2.17 9.85 -1.65
CA SER A 168 -2.34 10.01 -3.09
C SER A 168 -3.14 11.26 -3.42
N GLY A 169 -4.36 11.38 -2.88
CA GLY A 169 -5.20 12.55 -3.09
C GLY A 169 -4.55 13.84 -2.61
N PHE A 170 -3.83 13.80 -1.47
CA PHE A 170 -3.11 14.95 -0.94
C PHE A 170 -1.99 15.40 -1.88
N VAL A 171 -1.13 14.49 -2.31
CA VAL A 171 -0.03 14.79 -3.23
C VAL A 171 -0.54 15.27 -4.59
N LYS A 172 -1.62 14.68 -5.12
CA LYS A 172 -2.23 15.15 -6.37
C LYS A 172 -2.78 16.56 -6.23
N THR A 173 -3.42 16.88 -5.11
CA THR A 173 -3.92 18.23 -4.85
C THR A 173 -2.79 19.25 -4.83
N VAL A 174 -1.66 18.93 -4.18
CA VAL A 174 -0.46 19.80 -4.19
C VAL A 174 0.12 19.92 -5.60
N GLY A 175 0.33 18.79 -6.30
CA GLY A 175 0.89 18.77 -7.65
C GLY A 175 0.04 19.54 -8.66
N ARG A 176 -1.28 19.37 -8.64
CA ARG A 176 -2.21 20.13 -9.47
C ARG A 176 -2.19 21.62 -9.14
N THR A 177 -2.11 21.98 -7.86
CA THR A 177 -2.02 23.39 -7.45
C THR A 177 -0.73 24.04 -7.96
N LEU A 178 0.40 23.32 -7.96
CA LEU A 178 1.64 23.81 -8.56
C LEU A 178 1.49 24.08 -10.06
N ILE A 179 0.78 23.21 -10.79
CA ILE A 179 0.51 23.40 -12.22
C ILE A 179 -0.43 24.59 -12.44
N THR A 180 -1.59 24.61 -11.80
CA THR A 180 -2.66 25.58 -12.11
C THR A 180 -2.44 26.96 -11.51
N ASN A 181 -1.88 27.06 -10.29
CA ASN A 181 -1.75 28.32 -9.57
C ASN A 181 -0.35 28.93 -9.68
N PHE A 182 0.68 28.10 -9.85
CA PHE A 182 2.08 28.54 -9.92
C PHE A 182 2.71 28.38 -11.31
N GLY A 183 1.96 27.84 -12.30
CA GLY A 183 2.44 27.70 -13.67
C GLY A 183 3.60 26.72 -13.84
N VAL A 184 3.79 25.80 -12.89
CA VAL A 184 4.86 24.79 -12.96
C VAL A 184 4.53 23.78 -14.07
N SER A 185 5.52 23.45 -14.91
CA SER A 185 5.33 22.43 -15.94
C SER A 185 5.11 21.03 -15.35
N GLU A 186 4.41 20.16 -16.08
CA GLU A 186 4.11 18.78 -15.65
C GLU A 186 5.38 17.93 -15.44
N TYR A 187 6.50 18.32 -16.05
CA TYR A 187 7.81 17.69 -15.91
C TYR A 187 8.56 18.12 -14.64
N ASN A 188 8.47 19.41 -14.27
CA ASN A 188 9.12 19.94 -13.07
C ASN A 188 8.31 19.68 -11.79
N MET A 189 6.98 19.59 -11.91
CA MET A 189 6.06 19.46 -10.80
C MET A 189 6.38 18.28 -9.86
N PRO A 190 6.76 17.07 -10.32
CA PRO A 190 7.08 15.97 -9.41
C PRO A 190 8.29 16.27 -8.50
N PHE A 191 9.33 16.88 -9.07
CA PHE A 191 10.52 17.27 -8.32
C PHE A 191 10.21 18.33 -7.27
N ILE A 192 9.46 19.38 -7.65
CA ILE A 192 9.08 20.48 -6.74
C ILE A 192 8.14 19.98 -5.64
N THR A 193 7.20 19.10 -5.98
CA THR A 193 6.35 18.45 -4.96
C THR A 193 7.19 17.68 -3.96
N GLY A 194 8.18 16.90 -4.42
CA GLY A 194 9.16 16.25 -3.54
C GLY A 194 9.92 17.23 -2.64
N ALA A 195 10.30 18.40 -3.17
CA ALA A 195 10.98 19.44 -2.40
C ALA A 195 10.13 19.98 -1.24
N ILE A 196 8.81 20.11 -1.42
CA ILE A 196 7.89 20.52 -0.34
C ILE A 196 7.82 19.44 0.75
N PHE A 197 7.78 18.17 0.35
CA PHE A 197 7.60 17.05 1.27
C PHE A 197 8.89 16.51 1.92
N ILE A 198 10.07 17.03 1.55
CA ILE A 198 11.32 16.64 2.22
C ILE A 198 11.34 17.07 3.69
N ILE A 199 10.78 18.24 4.00
CA ILE A 199 10.72 18.78 5.36
C ILE A 199 9.89 17.87 6.29
N PRO A 200 8.61 17.57 5.96
CA PRO A 200 7.83 16.64 6.78
C PRO A 200 8.42 15.23 6.77
N LEU A 201 9.03 14.76 5.66
CA LEU A 201 9.71 13.46 5.65
C LEU A 201 10.82 13.39 6.69
N LEU A 202 11.72 14.39 6.73
CA LEU A 202 12.81 14.45 7.70
C LEU A 202 12.28 14.47 9.13
N LEU A 203 11.23 15.26 9.39
CA LEU A 203 10.58 15.32 10.70
C LEU A 203 10.04 13.95 11.14
N PHE A 204 9.28 13.27 10.28
CA PHE A 204 8.66 12.00 10.64
C PHE A 204 9.66 10.85 10.72
N VAL A 205 10.68 10.82 9.86
CA VAL A 205 11.79 9.86 9.96
C VAL A 205 12.59 10.09 11.25
N LEU A 206 12.80 11.35 11.64
CA LEU A 206 13.43 11.68 12.92
C LEU A 206 12.61 11.16 14.09
N ILE A 207 11.29 11.37 14.10
CA ILE A 207 10.41 10.84 15.14
C ILE A 207 10.52 9.31 15.18
N LEU A 208 10.49 8.63 14.03
CA LEU A 208 10.65 7.17 13.94
C LEU A 208 11.98 6.68 14.55
N GLU A 209 13.07 7.41 14.34
CA GLU A 209 14.39 7.11 14.91
C GLU A 209 14.47 7.32 16.43
N ILE A 210 13.62 8.19 16.99
CA ILE A 210 13.56 8.47 18.43
C ILE A 210 12.68 7.44 19.17
N ILE A 211 11.74 6.78 18.48
CA ILE A 211 10.87 5.79 19.12
C ILE A 211 11.70 4.66 19.75
N PRO A 212 11.48 4.34 21.04
CA PRO A 212 12.22 3.29 21.74
C PRO A 212 11.92 1.91 21.15
N PRO A 213 12.86 0.95 21.21
CA PRO A 213 12.64 -0.41 20.70
C PRO A 213 11.46 -1.12 21.41
N PRO A 214 10.91 -2.21 20.85
CA PRO A 214 9.86 -3.00 21.49
C PRO A 214 10.23 -3.43 22.92
N THR A 215 9.27 -3.30 23.83
CA THR A 215 9.42 -3.62 25.26
C THR A 215 9.53 -5.12 25.50
N GLN A 216 9.94 -5.54 26.70
CA GLN A 216 9.94 -6.98 27.05
C GLN A 216 8.52 -7.58 27.01
N GLN A 217 7.50 -6.83 27.43
CA GLN A 217 6.11 -7.27 27.33
C GLN A 217 5.67 -7.44 25.87
N ASP A 218 6.15 -6.60 24.95
CA ASP A 218 5.90 -6.77 23.52
C ASP A 218 6.46 -8.12 23.02
N LYS A 219 7.71 -8.44 23.41
CA LYS A 219 8.37 -9.70 23.04
C LYS A 219 7.73 -10.94 23.67
N GLN A 220 7.20 -10.83 24.89
CA GLN A 220 6.49 -11.93 25.56
C GLN A 220 5.14 -12.23 24.91
N LEU A 221 4.43 -11.19 24.45
CA LEU A 221 3.10 -11.32 23.86
C LEU A 221 3.12 -11.61 22.35
N ARG A 222 4.27 -11.46 21.68
CA ARG A 222 4.45 -11.76 20.27
C ARG A 222 5.41 -12.93 20.09
N THR A 223 4.93 -14.01 19.48
CA THR A 223 5.80 -15.11 19.05
C THR A 223 6.82 -14.60 18.04
N GLU A 224 8.08 -15.01 18.21
CA GLU A 224 9.16 -14.64 17.28
C GLU A 224 8.81 -15.11 15.86
N ARG A 225 8.86 -14.18 14.90
CA ARG A 225 8.59 -14.45 13.49
C ARG A 225 9.83 -15.04 12.85
N THR A 226 9.94 -16.36 12.83
CA THR A 226 11.01 -17.03 12.07
C THR A 226 10.67 -17.04 10.59
N ALA A 227 11.64 -16.67 9.74
CA ALA A 227 11.48 -16.77 8.30
C ALA A 227 11.34 -18.24 7.89
N MET A 228 10.37 -18.55 7.01
CA MET A 228 10.18 -19.91 6.52
C MET A 228 11.32 -20.30 5.58
N ASN A 229 11.82 -21.53 5.73
CA ASN A 229 12.70 -22.14 4.73
C ASN A 229 11.91 -22.59 3.48
N ALA A 230 12.61 -23.00 2.42
CA ALA A 230 11.97 -23.37 1.15
C ALA A 230 10.96 -24.54 1.29
N THR A 231 11.30 -25.54 2.11
CA THR A 231 10.47 -26.72 2.35
C THR A 231 9.17 -26.35 3.06
N GLU A 232 9.25 -25.51 4.09
CA GLU A 232 8.09 -25.02 4.85
C GLU A 232 7.16 -24.17 3.98
N ARG A 233 7.71 -23.32 3.10
CA ARG A 233 6.92 -22.51 2.14
C ARG A 233 6.14 -23.42 1.20
N ARG A 234 6.78 -24.45 0.64
CA ARG A 234 6.13 -25.40 -0.25
C ARG A 234 5.01 -26.17 0.45
N ALA A 235 5.25 -26.67 1.66
CA ALA A 235 4.25 -27.38 2.45
C ALA A 235 3.04 -26.50 2.78
N PHE A 236 3.28 -25.24 3.15
CA PHE A 236 2.23 -24.28 3.42
C PHE A 236 1.40 -23.97 2.17
N LEU A 237 2.06 -23.70 1.04
CA LEU A 237 1.36 -23.43 -0.22
C LEU A 237 0.50 -24.61 -0.65
N LEU A 238 1.03 -25.84 -0.62
CA LEU A 238 0.26 -27.03 -1.01
C LEU A 238 -0.95 -27.26 -0.09
N ARG A 239 -0.83 -26.99 1.21
CA ARG A 239 -1.94 -27.14 2.16
C ARG A 239 -3.09 -26.16 1.93
N PHE A 240 -2.77 -24.93 1.54
CA PHE A 240 -3.76 -23.85 1.42
C PHE A 240 -3.99 -23.37 -0.02
N LEU A 241 -3.46 -24.10 -1.01
CA LEU A 241 -3.37 -23.67 -2.40
C LEU A 241 -4.70 -23.15 -2.97
N PRO A 242 -5.84 -23.86 -2.84
CA PRO A 242 -7.09 -23.39 -3.44
C PRO A 242 -7.54 -22.05 -2.85
N GLY A 243 -7.51 -21.90 -1.52
CA GLY A 243 -7.87 -20.66 -0.84
C GLY A 243 -6.89 -19.51 -1.12
N ILE A 244 -5.59 -19.81 -1.23
CA ILE A 244 -4.57 -18.81 -1.60
C ILE A 244 -4.78 -18.34 -3.03
N ILE A 245 -5.01 -19.22 -4.00
CA ILE A 245 -5.25 -18.84 -5.41
C ILE A 245 -6.46 -17.91 -5.51
N LEU A 246 -7.60 -18.28 -4.89
CA LEU A 246 -8.80 -17.44 -4.89
C LEU A 246 -8.53 -16.08 -4.25
N THR A 247 -7.80 -16.06 -3.14
CA THR A 247 -7.42 -14.82 -2.46
C THR A 247 -6.50 -13.95 -3.32
N VAL A 248 -5.53 -14.54 -4.00
CA VAL A 248 -4.61 -13.82 -4.90
C VAL A 248 -5.36 -13.24 -6.09
N ILE A 249 -6.35 -13.94 -6.65
CA ILE A 249 -7.20 -13.41 -7.73
C ILE A 249 -7.90 -12.13 -7.26
N VAL A 250 -8.56 -12.17 -6.09
CA VAL A 250 -9.23 -10.99 -5.51
C VAL A 250 -8.23 -9.85 -5.31
N TYR A 251 -7.08 -10.15 -4.73
CA TYR A 251 -6.03 -9.17 -4.45
C TYR A 251 -5.48 -8.51 -5.72
N VAL A 252 -5.20 -9.30 -6.75
CA VAL A 252 -4.68 -8.83 -8.03
C VAL A 252 -5.70 -7.90 -8.70
N LEU A 253 -6.98 -8.30 -8.76
CA LEU A 253 -8.03 -7.44 -9.34
C LEU A 253 -8.19 -6.12 -8.58
N LEU A 254 -8.20 -6.17 -7.25
CA LEU A 254 -8.24 -4.96 -6.43
C LEU A 254 -7.01 -4.07 -6.66
N THR A 255 -5.83 -4.68 -6.82
CA THR A 255 -4.57 -3.96 -7.08
C THR A 255 -4.61 -3.26 -8.43
N ILE A 256 -5.08 -3.95 -9.48
CA ILE A 256 -5.22 -3.41 -10.84
C ILE A 256 -6.17 -2.21 -10.83
N ILE A 257 -7.39 -2.39 -10.32
CA ILE A 257 -8.40 -1.33 -10.34
C ILE A 257 -7.98 -0.15 -9.46
N ARG A 258 -7.30 -0.41 -8.34
CA ARG A 258 -6.67 0.64 -7.53
C ARG A 258 -5.59 1.38 -8.29
N ASP A 259 -4.68 0.68 -8.97
CA ASP A 259 -3.62 1.33 -9.72
C ASP A 259 -4.18 2.17 -10.87
N VAL A 260 -5.25 1.72 -11.53
CA VAL A 260 -5.96 2.50 -12.56
C VAL A 260 -6.57 3.75 -11.94
N ARG A 261 -7.40 3.62 -10.88
CA ARG A 261 -7.98 4.76 -10.15
C ARG A 261 -6.91 5.76 -9.75
N ASP A 262 -5.81 5.25 -9.19
CA ASP A 262 -4.81 6.05 -8.56
C ASP A 262 -3.92 6.79 -9.57
N ASN A 263 -3.53 6.15 -10.67
CA ASN A 263 -2.66 6.79 -11.66
C ASN A 263 -3.44 7.69 -12.63
N PHE A 264 -4.70 7.37 -12.92
CA PHE A 264 -5.53 8.08 -13.89
C PHE A 264 -6.71 8.83 -13.26
N GLU A 265 -6.59 9.16 -11.97
CA GLU A 265 -7.67 9.82 -11.23
C GLU A 265 -8.03 11.18 -11.83
N VAL A 266 -7.03 11.93 -12.29
CA VAL A 266 -7.21 13.25 -12.92
C VAL A 266 -8.06 13.11 -14.18
N GLU A 267 -7.76 12.12 -15.01
CA GLU A 267 -8.46 11.83 -16.25
C GLU A 267 -9.88 11.30 -15.99
N ILE A 268 -10.07 10.46 -14.96
CA ILE A 268 -11.39 9.97 -14.55
C ILE A 268 -12.27 11.15 -14.13
N TRP A 269 -11.79 12.03 -13.25
CA TRP A 269 -12.56 13.21 -12.83
C TRP A 269 -12.84 14.16 -13.98
N ALA A 270 -11.86 14.39 -14.87
CA ALA A 270 -12.04 15.20 -16.06
C ALA A 270 -13.12 14.61 -17.00
N GLY A 271 -13.13 13.29 -17.19
CA GLY A 271 -14.18 12.58 -17.93
C GLY A 271 -15.58 12.72 -17.31
N LEU A 272 -15.66 12.96 -16.01
CA LEU A 272 -16.90 13.26 -15.27
C LEU A 272 -17.25 14.76 -15.24
N GLY A 273 -16.44 15.61 -15.88
CA GLY A 273 -16.63 17.07 -15.93
C GLY A 273 -16.20 17.82 -14.67
N ILE A 274 -15.40 17.20 -13.78
CA ILE A 274 -14.95 17.80 -12.52
C ILE A 274 -13.44 18.04 -12.57
N THR A 275 -13.00 19.29 -12.38
CA THR A 275 -11.59 19.68 -12.50
C THR A 275 -11.02 20.36 -11.25
N SER A 276 -11.79 20.43 -10.17
CA SER A 276 -11.37 21.07 -8.91
C SER A 276 -10.18 20.36 -8.28
N ASN A 277 -9.10 21.09 -7.99
CA ASN A 277 -7.90 20.50 -7.39
C ASN A 277 -8.13 19.90 -6.00
N SER A 278 -9.06 20.45 -5.20
CA SER A 278 -9.30 19.94 -3.85
C SER A 278 -10.05 18.61 -3.83
N ILE A 279 -10.64 18.19 -4.96
CA ILE A 279 -11.49 16.98 -5.00
C ILE A 279 -10.73 15.73 -4.57
N TYR A 280 -9.46 15.62 -4.97
CA TYR A 280 -8.63 14.45 -4.69
C TYR A 280 -8.41 14.27 -3.18
N THR A 281 -7.94 15.32 -2.48
CA THR A 281 -7.74 15.25 -1.01
C THR A 281 -9.07 15.02 -0.29
N ASN A 282 -10.14 15.70 -0.68
CA ASN A 282 -11.43 15.61 0.01
C ASN A 282 -11.99 14.18 -0.04
N ILE A 283 -12.03 13.58 -1.22
CA ILE A 283 -12.61 12.24 -1.42
C ILE A 283 -11.72 11.18 -0.78
N ASP A 284 -10.40 11.23 -1.00
CA ASP A 284 -9.49 10.26 -0.42
C ASP A 284 -9.41 10.37 1.11
N SER A 285 -9.60 11.56 1.70
CA SER A 285 -9.69 11.72 3.16
C SER A 285 -10.93 11.06 3.75
N ILE A 286 -12.10 11.26 3.13
CA ILE A 286 -13.35 10.63 3.55
C ILE A 286 -13.21 9.10 3.50
N ILE A 287 -12.68 8.57 2.39
CA ILE A 287 -12.47 7.14 2.24
C ILE A 287 -11.46 6.62 3.27
N SER A 288 -10.35 7.32 3.47
CA SER A 288 -9.31 6.96 4.44
C SER A 288 -9.88 6.82 5.86
N ILE A 289 -10.68 7.78 6.31
CA ILE A 289 -11.30 7.75 7.64
C ILE A 289 -12.29 6.58 7.75
N ALA A 290 -13.14 6.39 6.74
CA ALA A 290 -14.13 5.32 6.73
C ALA A 290 -13.49 3.92 6.75
N VAL A 291 -12.44 3.69 5.95
CA VAL A 291 -11.71 2.42 5.93
C VAL A 291 -10.94 2.21 7.24
N LEU A 292 -10.32 3.26 7.80
CA LEU A 292 -9.62 3.17 9.08
C LEU A 292 -10.57 2.76 10.21
N ALA A 293 -11.77 3.35 10.25
CA ALA A 293 -12.80 3.00 11.22
C ALA A 293 -13.22 1.53 11.07
N GLY A 294 -13.49 1.09 9.83
CA GLY A 294 -13.82 -0.30 9.53
C GLY A 294 -12.75 -1.29 9.99
N ILE A 295 -11.47 -1.04 9.65
CA ILE A 295 -10.36 -1.93 10.01
C ILE A 295 -10.11 -1.92 11.52
N SER A 296 -10.23 -0.75 12.16
CA SER A 296 -10.06 -0.63 13.61
C SER A 296 -11.09 -1.46 14.37
N LEU A 297 -12.35 -1.52 13.90
CA LEU A 297 -13.37 -2.41 14.45
C LEU A 297 -13.02 -3.90 14.25
N LEU A 298 -12.43 -4.27 13.11
CA LEU A 298 -11.98 -5.65 12.86
C LEU A 298 -10.86 -6.09 13.82
N ILE A 299 -9.97 -5.18 14.20
CA ILE A 299 -8.85 -5.47 15.12
C ILE A 299 -9.35 -5.83 16.52
N LEU A 300 -10.50 -5.30 16.96
CA LEU A 300 -11.10 -5.59 18.26
C LEU A 300 -11.57 -7.05 18.40
N VAL A 301 -11.71 -7.78 17.29
CA VAL A 301 -12.14 -9.19 17.29
C VAL A 301 -10.97 -10.09 17.72
N LYS A 302 -11.00 -10.52 18.99
CA LYS A 302 -9.93 -11.34 19.59
C LYS A 302 -9.80 -12.75 19.00
N ASN A 303 -10.91 -13.37 18.59
CA ASN A 303 -10.89 -14.74 18.05
C ASN A 303 -10.39 -14.74 16.59
N ASN A 304 -9.24 -15.35 16.34
CA ASN A 304 -8.59 -15.32 15.01
C ASN A 304 -9.48 -15.87 13.89
N LEU A 305 -10.15 -17.00 14.09
CA LEU A 305 -10.99 -17.60 13.04
C LEU A 305 -12.23 -16.76 12.77
N LYS A 306 -12.86 -16.20 13.81
CA LYS A 306 -13.98 -15.27 13.66
C LYS A 306 -13.54 -13.99 12.95
N ALA A 307 -12.42 -13.41 13.38
CA ALA A 307 -11.84 -12.22 12.75
C ALA A 307 -11.53 -12.48 11.27
N PHE A 308 -10.93 -13.63 10.95
CA PHE A 308 -10.62 -14.03 9.58
C PHE A 308 -11.88 -14.15 8.71
N GLY A 309 -12.97 -14.73 9.23
CA GLY A 309 -14.25 -14.78 8.54
C GLY A 309 -14.88 -13.40 8.32
N ILE A 310 -14.86 -12.52 9.32
CA ILE A 310 -15.39 -11.15 9.21
C ILE A 310 -14.57 -10.34 8.20
N ILE A 311 -13.24 -10.50 8.17
CA ILE A 311 -12.38 -9.85 7.18
C ILE A 311 -12.79 -10.26 5.75
N HIS A 312 -13.09 -11.53 5.48
CA HIS A 312 -13.60 -11.94 4.16
C HIS A 312 -14.92 -11.26 3.82
N VAL A 313 -15.87 -11.24 4.76
CA VAL A 313 -17.16 -10.57 4.54
C VAL A 313 -16.95 -9.10 4.26
N PHE A 314 -16.05 -8.43 4.99
CA PHE A 314 -15.70 -7.04 4.77
C PHE A 314 -15.14 -6.80 3.37
N ILE A 315 -14.26 -7.68 2.88
CA ILE A 315 -13.71 -7.61 1.53
C ILE A 315 -14.81 -7.82 0.46
N ILE A 316 -15.66 -8.83 0.64
CA ILE A 316 -16.77 -9.13 -0.28
C ILE A 316 -17.75 -7.95 -0.33
N CYS A 317 -18.12 -7.39 0.83
CA CYS A 317 -18.93 -6.18 0.91
C CYS A 317 -18.26 -5.00 0.20
N GLY A 318 -16.93 -4.85 0.30
CA GLY A 318 -16.19 -3.84 -0.45
C GLY A 318 -16.31 -4.02 -1.97
N CYS A 319 -16.11 -5.23 -2.47
CA CYS A 319 -16.30 -5.57 -3.89
C CYS A 319 -17.74 -5.26 -4.35
N LEU A 320 -18.75 -5.69 -3.59
CA LEU A 320 -20.15 -5.45 -3.92
C LEU A 320 -20.52 -3.96 -3.88
N LEU A 321 -20.03 -3.21 -2.88
CA LEU A 321 -20.25 -1.77 -2.77
C LEU A 321 -19.72 -1.04 -4.00
N ALA A 322 -18.54 -1.43 -4.48
CA ALA A 322 -17.94 -0.86 -5.68
C ALA A 322 -18.78 -1.13 -6.95
N GLY A 323 -19.27 -2.36 -7.13
CA GLY A 323 -20.11 -2.70 -8.27
C GLY A 323 -21.50 -2.05 -8.21
N ILE A 324 -22.18 -2.16 -7.07
CA ILE A 324 -23.54 -1.61 -6.88
C ILE A 324 -23.52 -0.09 -7.04
N SER A 325 -22.55 0.61 -6.45
CA SER A 325 -22.44 2.07 -6.64
C SER A 325 -22.20 2.44 -8.10
N THR A 326 -21.45 1.62 -8.86
CA THR A 326 -21.23 1.84 -10.29
C THR A 326 -22.52 1.65 -11.10
N LEU A 327 -23.31 0.61 -10.80
CA LEU A 327 -24.61 0.42 -11.45
C LEU A 327 -25.60 1.55 -11.13
N LEU A 328 -25.62 2.01 -9.87
CA LEU A 328 -26.43 3.16 -9.45
C LEU A 328 -26.02 4.44 -10.17
N PHE A 329 -24.72 4.63 -10.39
CA PHE A 329 -24.19 5.77 -11.14
C PHE A 329 -24.60 5.70 -12.62
N GLU A 330 -24.47 4.54 -13.26
CA GLU A 330 -24.89 4.35 -14.65
C GLU A 330 -26.40 4.50 -14.84
N ALA A 331 -27.20 4.15 -13.84
CA ALA A 331 -28.64 4.41 -13.82
C ALA A 331 -29.00 5.90 -13.56
N GLY A 332 -28.02 6.78 -13.37
CA GLY A 332 -28.22 8.21 -13.10
C GLY A 332 -28.78 8.52 -11.71
N THR A 333 -28.77 7.55 -10.77
CA THR A 333 -29.39 7.71 -9.44
C THR A 333 -28.49 8.42 -8.43
N ILE A 334 -27.17 8.39 -8.63
CA ILE A 334 -26.20 9.03 -7.74
C ILE A 334 -25.25 9.94 -8.53
N SER A 335 -24.73 10.97 -7.86
CA SER A 335 -23.80 11.93 -8.48
C SER A 335 -22.41 11.31 -8.72
N PRO A 336 -21.58 11.89 -9.62
CA PRO A 336 -20.20 11.45 -9.82
C PRO A 336 -19.36 11.44 -8.54
N VAL A 337 -19.57 12.44 -7.67
CA VAL A 337 -18.85 12.55 -6.39
C VAL A 337 -19.23 11.43 -5.43
N THR A 338 -20.53 11.16 -5.31
CA THR A 338 -21.05 10.06 -4.49
C THR A 338 -20.54 8.71 -5.00
N TRP A 339 -20.56 8.50 -6.31
CA TRP A 339 -20.06 7.28 -6.94
C TRP A 339 -18.58 7.07 -6.66
N MET A 340 -17.71 8.04 -6.98
CA MET A 340 -16.27 7.92 -6.75
C MET A 340 -15.92 7.70 -5.27
N THR A 341 -16.72 8.26 -4.35
CA THR A 341 -16.58 8.02 -2.91
C THR A 341 -16.93 6.58 -2.54
N LEU A 342 -18.10 6.07 -2.97
CA LEU A 342 -18.56 4.71 -2.65
C LEU A 342 -17.73 3.63 -3.36
N ALA A 343 -17.40 3.84 -4.63
CA ALA A 343 -16.55 2.95 -5.41
C ALA A 343 -15.14 2.89 -4.84
N GLY A 344 -14.56 4.05 -4.51
CA GLY A 344 -13.28 4.13 -3.81
C GLY A 344 -13.33 3.45 -2.44
N LEU A 345 -14.36 3.72 -1.64
CA LEU A 345 -14.56 3.06 -0.34
C LEU A 345 -14.63 1.54 -0.47
N GLY A 346 -15.41 1.02 -1.42
CA GLY A 346 -15.52 -0.42 -1.66
C GLY A 346 -14.19 -1.05 -2.08
N LEU A 347 -13.50 -0.42 -3.03
CA LEU A 347 -12.18 -0.83 -3.50
C LEU A 347 -11.15 -0.89 -2.37
N TYR A 348 -11.03 0.16 -1.55
CA TYR A 348 -10.04 0.18 -0.46
C TYR A 348 -10.46 -0.66 0.75
N ALA A 349 -11.76 -0.81 1.03
CA ALA A 349 -12.25 -1.77 2.01
C ALA A 349 -11.89 -3.22 1.64
N GLY A 350 -11.87 -3.54 0.33
CA GLY A 350 -11.35 -4.82 -0.15
C GLY A 350 -9.82 -4.92 -0.09
N TYR A 351 -9.11 -3.87 -0.50
CA TYR A 351 -7.66 -3.91 -0.69
C TYR A 351 -6.85 -3.84 0.62
N VAL A 352 -7.21 -2.94 1.53
CA VAL A 352 -6.40 -2.62 2.72
C VAL A 352 -6.29 -3.80 3.71
N PRO A 353 -7.34 -4.61 3.97
CA PRO A 353 -7.22 -5.75 4.89
C PRO A 353 -6.12 -6.75 4.49
N TYR A 354 -5.87 -6.95 3.19
CA TYR A 354 -4.77 -7.80 2.71
C TYR A 354 -3.39 -7.30 3.12
N ASN A 355 -3.23 -5.99 3.22
CA ASN A 355 -1.97 -5.35 3.59
C ASN A 355 -1.77 -5.26 5.11
N ALA A 356 -2.87 -5.25 5.88
CA ALA A 356 -2.82 -4.98 7.32
C ALA A 356 -3.00 -6.22 8.20
N ILE A 357 -4.02 -7.06 7.94
CA ILE A 357 -4.49 -8.05 8.93
C ILE A 357 -4.87 -9.43 8.36
N PHE A 358 -5.18 -9.54 7.06
CA PHE A 358 -5.74 -10.77 6.47
C PHE A 358 -4.83 -11.99 6.67
N PHE A 359 -3.59 -11.90 6.20
CA PHE A 359 -2.64 -13.01 6.24
C PHE A 359 -2.18 -13.32 7.67
N GLU A 360 -2.08 -12.31 8.54
CA GLU A 360 -1.79 -12.52 9.97
C GLU A 360 -2.90 -13.36 10.62
N ARG A 361 -4.17 -13.01 10.40
CA ARG A 361 -5.31 -13.75 10.94
C ARG A 361 -5.47 -15.12 10.32
N MET A 362 -5.13 -15.29 9.04
CA MET A 362 -5.07 -16.61 8.40
C MET A 362 -4.08 -17.51 9.13
N ILE A 363 -2.81 -17.08 9.25
CA ILE A 363 -1.75 -17.89 9.85
C ILE A 363 -2.07 -18.20 11.32
N ALA A 364 -2.55 -17.21 12.07
CA ALA A 364 -2.96 -17.38 13.46
C ALA A 364 -4.18 -18.32 13.62
N SER A 365 -5.06 -18.42 12.62
CA SER A 365 -6.22 -19.34 12.68
C SER A 365 -5.84 -20.80 12.49
N PHE A 366 -4.72 -21.07 11.79
CA PHE A 366 -4.25 -22.42 11.50
C PHE A 366 -3.00 -22.82 12.31
N ASN A 367 -2.58 -21.98 13.28
CA ASN A 367 -1.41 -22.19 14.15
C ASN A 367 -0.13 -22.57 13.40
N TYR A 368 0.07 -22.00 12.20
CA TYR A 368 1.27 -22.26 11.41
C TYR A 368 2.37 -21.27 11.80
N LYS A 369 3.61 -21.74 12.01
CA LYS A 369 4.76 -20.82 12.13
C LYS A 369 5.14 -20.36 10.73
N SER A 370 4.80 -19.12 10.37
CA SER A 370 5.02 -18.60 9.02
C SER A 370 5.28 -17.11 9.01
N ASN A 371 6.16 -16.68 8.11
CA ASN A 371 6.34 -15.27 7.78
C ASN A 371 5.28 -14.87 6.72
N VAL A 372 4.31 -14.09 7.17
CA VAL A 372 3.23 -13.46 6.38
C VAL A 372 3.77 -12.72 5.15
N GLY A 373 4.95 -12.11 5.27
CA GLY A 373 5.52 -11.23 4.26
C GLY A 373 5.71 -11.92 2.90
N PHE A 374 6.08 -13.20 2.86
CA PHE A 374 6.35 -13.90 1.60
C PHE A 374 5.13 -13.92 0.65
N ILE A 375 3.95 -14.25 1.18
CA ILE A 375 2.73 -14.34 0.36
C ILE A 375 2.31 -12.96 -0.10
N MET A 376 2.40 -11.97 0.80
CA MET A 376 2.11 -10.57 0.49
C MET A 376 3.03 -10.04 -0.62
N TYR A 377 4.34 -10.31 -0.54
CA TYR A 377 5.30 -9.89 -1.58
C TYR A 377 5.02 -10.54 -2.94
N ILE A 378 4.65 -11.83 -2.98
CA ILE A 378 4.26 -12.50 -4.22
C ILE A 378 2.97 -11.90 -4.77
N ALA A 379 1.96 -11.73 -3.93
CA ALA A 379 0.68 -11.17 -4.33
C ALA A 379 0.84 -9.74 -4.88
N ASP A 380 1.69 -8.92 -4.23
CA ASP A 380 2.08 -7.58 -4.71
C ASP A 380 2.75 -7.63 -6.09
N ALA A 381 3.73 -8.52 -6.27
CA ALA A 381 4.46 -8.62 -7.53
C ALA A 381 3.54 -9.05 -8.68
N ILE A 382 2.67 -10.05 -8.45
CA ILE A 382 1.65 -10.47 -9.43
C ILE A 382 0.64 -9.35 -9.66
N GLY A 383 0.23 -8.64 -8.61
CA GLY A 383 -0.67 -7.49 -8.72
C GLY A 383 -0.12 -6.40 -9.62
N TYR A 384 1.13 -5.99 -9.42
CA TYR A 384 1.78 -4.97 -10.25
C TYR A 384 2.02 -5.43 -11.69
N LEU A 385 2.41 -6.70 -11.90
CA LEU A 385 2.48 -7.27 -13.24
C LEU A 385 1.10 -7.25 -13.92
N GLY A 386 0.05 -7.62 -13.20
CA GLY A 386 -1.33 -7.51 -13.67
C GLY A 386 -1.71 -6.08 -14.05
N SER A 387 -1.35 -5.08 -13.24
CA SER A 387 -1.59 -3.66 -13.54
C SER A 387 -0.91 -3.23 -14.84
N ILE A 388 0.35 -3.63 -15.04
CA ILE A 388 1.09 -3.35 -16.28
C ILE A 388 0.43 -4.03 -17.48
N SER A 389 0.05 -5.31 -17.36
CA SER A 389 -0.59 -6.06 -18.44
C SER A 389 -1.92 -5.43 -18.85
N VAL A 390 -2.77 -5.07 -17.89
CA VAL A 390 -4.08 -4.46 -18.17
C VAL A 390 -3.92 -3.08 -18.81
N LEU A 391 -2.93 -2.30 -18.36
CA LEU A 391 -2.61 -1.01 -18.95
C LEU A 391 -2.14 -1.15 -20.41
N LEU A 392 -1.24 -2.11 -20.70
CA LEU A 392 -0.80 -2.40 -22.06
C LEU A 392 -1.95 -2.88 -22.96
N VAL A 393 -2.86 -3.71 -22.43
CA VAL A 393 -4.05 -4.16 -23.19
C VAL A 393 -4.98 -2.98 -23.50
N LYS A 394 -5.21 -2.08 -22.54
CA LYS A 394 -5.99 -0.86 -22.77
C LYS A 394 -5.36 -0.04 -23.89
N GLU A 395 -4.07 0.26 -23.79
CA GLU A 395 -3.37 1.17 -24.69
C GLU A 395 -3.17 0.58 -26.09
N LEU A 396 -2.81 -0.70 -26.22
CA LEU A 396 -2.56 -1.32 -27.53
C LEU A 396 -3.82 -1.89 -28.21
N GLY A 397 -4.82 -2.30 -27.42
CA GLY A 397 -6.00 -3.01 -27.92
C GLY A 397 -7.29 -2.19 -27.97
N THR A 398 -7.45 -1.20 -27.08
CA THR A 398 -8.70 -0.44 -26.91
C THR A 398 -8.44 1.04 -26.58
N SER A 399 -7.48 1.66 -27.28
CA SER A 399 -7.02 3.03 -27.01
C SER A 399 -8.13 4.08 -26.99
N ASN A 400 -9.22 3.86 -27.72
CA ASN A 400 -10.36 4.78 -27.85
C ASN A 400 -11.28 4.86 -26.61
N ILE A 401 -11.12 3.98 -25.62
CA ILE A 401 -11.97 4.01 -24.41
C ILE A 401 -11.40 5.03 -23.42
N SER A 402 -12.25 5.95 -22.95
CA SER A 402 -11.90 6.93 -21.92
C SER A 402 -11.64 6.26 -20.57
N TRP A 403 -10.80 6.89 -19.75
CA TRP A 403 -10.39 6.34 -18.45
C TRP A 403 -11.55 6.11 -17.48
N ASP A 404 -12.58 6.95 -17.51
CA ASP A 404 -13.78 6.79 -16.68
C ASP A 404 -14.59 5.55 -17.08
N VAL A 405 -14.78 5.29 -18.38
CA VAL A 405 -15.48 4.10 -18.89
C VAL A 405 -14.68 2.84 -18.59
N PHE A 406 -13.37 2.88 -18.82
CA PHE A 406 -12.48 1.78 -18.49
C PHE A 406 -12.53 1.43 -16.99
N PHE A 407 -12.52 2.46 -16.14
CA PHE A 407 -12.61 2.29 -14.69
C PHE A 407 -13.96 1.70 -14.25
N LYS A 408 -15.10 2.19 -14.79
CA LYS A 408 -16.44 1.62 -14.53
C LYS A 408 -16.51 0.14 -14.88
N ASN A 409 -16.09 -0.23 -16.09
CA ASN A 409 -16.09 -1.62 -16.55
C ASN A 409 -15.20 -2.49 -15.65
N GLY A 410 -14.02 -1.99 -15.31
CA GLY A 410 -13.10 -2.66 -14.39
C GLY A 410 -13.69 -2.88 -13.00
N LEU A 411 -14.42 -1.90 -12.45
CA LEU A 411 -15.11 -2.01 -11.16
C LEU A 411 -16.20 -3.09 -11.20
N LEU A 412 -16.99 -3.17 -12.27
CA LEU A 412 -18.04 -4.19 -12.42
C LEU A 412 -17.44 -5.60 -12.49
N ILE A 413 -16.40 -5.79 -13.31
CA ILE A 413 -15.68 -7.07 -13.42
C ILE A 413 -15.06 -7.46 -12.08
N MET A 414 -14.35 -6.53 -11.43
CA MET A 414 -13.76 -6.76 -10.11
C MET A 414 -14.81 -7.08 -9.06
N SER A 415 -15.97 -6.42 -9.09
CA SER A 415 -17.06 -6.66 -8.15
C SER A 415 -17.57 -8.10 -8.24
N VAL A 416 -17.88 -8.57 -9.45
CA VAL A 416 -18.42 -9.92 -9.68
C VAL A 416 -17.38 -10.98 -9.35
N ILE A 417 -16.19 -10.91 -9.97
CA ILE A 417 -15.15 -11.91 -9.77
C ILE A 417 -14.65 -11.89 -8.32
N GLY A 418 -14.46 -10.69 -7.76
CA GLY A 418 -14.01 -10.48 -6.39
C GLY A 418 -14.98 -11.04 -5.36
N ALA A 419 -16.28 -10.79 -5.52
CA ALA A 419 -17.31 -11.32 -4.62
C ALA A 419 -17.41 -12.85 -4.71
N VAL A 420 -17.39 -13.42 -5.91
CA VAL A 420 -17.45 -14.87 -6.12
C VAL A 420 -16.19 -15.55 -5.56
N ALA A 421 -15.00 -15.10 -5.95
CA ALA A 421 -13.74 -15.68 -5.49
C ALA A 421 -13.55 -15.48 -3.97
N GLY A 422 -13.92 -14.32 -3.43
CA GLY A 422 -13.91 -14.05 -2.00
C GLY A 422 -14.84 -14.98 -1.21
N THR A 423 -16.05 -15.24 -1.74
CA THR A 423 -17.01 -16.15 -1.13
C THR A 423 -16.51 -17.60 -1.16
N LEU A 424 -15.98 -18.05 -2.31
CA LEU A 424 -15.39 -19.39 -2.43
C LEU A 424 -14.18 -19.56 -1.51
N SER A 425 -13.33 -18.54 -1.38
CA SER A 425 -12.19 -18.54 -0.46
C SER A 425 -12.66 -18.66 0.99
N LEU A 426 -13.68 -17.89 1.39
CA LEU A 426 -14.27 -17.96 2.72
C LEU A 426 -14.81 -19.35 3.03
N VAL A 427 -15.60 -19.92 2.11
CA VAL A 427 -16.18 -21.27 2.25
C VAL A 427 -15.05 -22.31 2.41
N TYR A 428 -14.02 -22.25 1.55
CA TYR A 428 -12.86 -23.14 1.63
C TYR A 428 -12.18 -23.07 3.00
N PHE A 429 -11.84 -21.88 3.48
CA PHE A 429 -11.12 -21.72 4.74
C PHE A 429 -11.96 -22.11 5.96
N LEU A 430 -13.27 -21.83 5.96
CA LEU A 430 -14.18 -22.27 7.03
C LEU A 430 -14.31 -23.79 7.06
N GLN A 431 -14.44 -24.45 5.89
CA GLN A 431 -14.48 -25.91 5.81
C GLN A 431 -13.15 -26.54 6.27
N SER A 432 -12.02 -25.97 5.84
CA SER A 432 -10.69 -26.41 6.25
C SER A 432 -10.49 -26.31 7.77
N ALA A 433 -10.91 -25.19 8.36
CA ALA A 433 -10.84 -24.99 9.82
C ALA A 433 -11.75 -25.96 10.59
N ARG A 434 -12.94 -26.29 10.07
CA ARG A 434 -13.83 -27.29 10.66
C ARG A 434 -13.20 -28.70 10.64
N LYS A 435 -12.63 -29.11 9.50
CA LYS A 435 -11.95 -30.41 9.35
C LYS A 435 -10.78 -30.55 10.33
N SER A 436 -9.92 -29.53 10.45
CA SER A 436 -8.81 -29.56 11.42
C SER A 436 -9.28 -29.65 12.88
N ARG A 437 -10.38 -28.98 13.25
CA ARG A 437 -10.95 -29.13 14.61
C ARG A 437 -11.50 -30.53 14.88
N GLN A 438 -12.15 -31.14 13.89
CA GLN A 438 -12.69 -32.50 14.02
C GLN A 438 -11.57 -33.54 14.16
N GLN A 439 -10.50 -33.44 13.36
CA GLN A 439 -9.33 -34.32 13.47
C GLN A 439 -8.65 -34.20 14.84
N ASN A 440 -8.43 -32.98 15.34
CA ASN A 440 -7.85 -32.79 16.68
C ASN A 440 -8.74 -33.34 17.79
N LYS A 441 -10.07 -33.21 17.67
CA LYS A 441 -11.01 -33.79 18.63
C LYS A 441 -10.98 -35.32 18.60
N ALA A 442 -10.89 -35.93 17.42
CA ALA A 442 -10.78 -37.38 17.27
C ALA A 442 -9.45 -37.91 17.85
N LEU A 443 -8.33 -37.23 17.60
CA LEU A 443 -7.02 -37.59 18.16
C LEU A 443 -7.00 -37.50 19.70
N ASN A 444 -7.62 -36.47 20.28
CA ASN A 444 -7.74 -36.34 21.74
C ASN A 444 -8.66 -37.40 22.34
N LEU A 445 -9.70 -37.85 21.64
CA LEU A 445 -10.60 -38.93 22.08
C LEU A 445 -9.93 -40.31 21.99
N SER A 446 -8.98 -40.52 21.08
CA SER A 446 -8.20 -41.77 20.98
C SER A 446 -7.00 -41.84 21.94
N ALA A 447 -6.65 -40.72 22.58
CA ALA A 447 -5.53 -40.61 23.52
C ALA A 447 -5.98 -40.67 25.00
N ILE A 448 -7.29 -40.72 25.23
CA ILE A 448 -7.96 -40.99 26.52
C ILE A 448 -8.43 -42.44 26.47
#